data_AF-A0A847XIM2-F1
#
_entry.id   AF-A0A847XIM2-F1
#
_cell.length_a   1.000
_cell.length_b   1.000
_cell.length_c   1.000
_cell.angle_alpha   90.00
_cell.angle_beta   90.00
_cell.angle_gamma   90.00
#
_symmetry.space_group_name_H-M   'P 1'
#
loop_
_entity.id
_entity.type
_entity.pdbx_description
1 polymer ?
#
loop_
_entity_poly.entity_id
_entity_poly.type
_entity_poly.pdbx_seq_one_letter_code
_entity_poly.pdbx_strand_id
1 'polypeptide(L)' 'MAVYRRKISKDVDIKNISNSDLDAAIRQVGRDMIYNYLLFGKDIVYDEFIKNLKIYLKMIDRIS' A
#
# COMPACT_ATOMS: atom_id res chain seq x y z
N MET A 1 -3.95 -2.31 12.79
CA MET A 1 -2.76 -2.76 12.05
C MET A 1 -2.57 -4.28 11.96
N ALA A 2 -2.82 -5.06 13.01
CA ALA A 2 -2.58 -6.52 12.98
C ALA A 2 -3.28 -7.27 11.82
N VAL A 3 -4.54 -6.94 11.54
CA VAL A 3 -5.31 -7.56 10.44
C VAL A 3 -4.75 -7.18 9.07
N TYR A 4 -4.49 -5.88 8.84
CA TYR A 4 -3.92 -5.39 7.59
C TYR A 4 -2.54 -6.00 7.31
N ARG A 5 -1.65 -5.98 8.32
CA ARG A 5 -0.32 -6.60 8.22
C ARG A 5 -0.42 -8.07 7.85
N ARG A 6 -1.30 -8.85 8.50
CA ARG A 6 -1.49 -10.28 8.21
C ARG A 6 -1.97 -10.54 6.79
N LYS A 7 -2.85 -9.69 6.25
CA LYS A 7 -3.32 -9.83 4.86
C LYS A 7 -2.21 -9.46 3.87
N ILE A 8 -1.62 -8.27 4.04
CA ILE A 8 -0.61 -7.74 3.13
C ILE A 8 0.67 -8.58 3.15
N SER A 9 1.05 -9.16 4.30
CA SER A 9 2.24 -10.01 4.43
C SER A 9 2.17 -11.30 3.62
N LYS A 10 1.00 -11.67 3.10
CA LYS A 10 0.87 -12.80 2.16
C LYS A 10 1.39 -12.45 0.77
N ASP A 11 1.29 -11.18 0.40
CA ASP A 11 1.54 -10.71 -0.96
C ASP A 11 2.80 -9.82 -1.05
N VAL A 12 3.23 -9.22 0.06
CA VAL A 12 4.33 -8.26 0.15
C VAL A 12 5.24 -8.60 1.33
N ASP A 13 6.56 -8.63 1.12
CA ASP A 13 7.50 -8.75 2.23
C ASP A 13 7.60 -7.42 3.00
N ILE A 14 7.07 -7.43 4.21
CA ILE A 14 6.98 -6.26 5.10
C ILE A 14 7.53 -6.57 6.50
N LYS A 15 8.34 -7.62 6.64
CA LYS A 15 8.83 -8.10 7.95
C LYS A 15 9.61 -7.01 8.69
N ASN A 16 10.42 -6.24 7.97
CA ASN A 16 11.29 -5.21 8.54
C ASN A 16 10.65 -3.81 8.53
N ILE A 17 9.43 -3.68 8.01
CA ILE A 17 8.74 -2.40 7.93
C ILE A 17 7.99 -2.15 9.23
N SER A 18 8.17 -0.97 9.82
CA SER A 18 7.47 -0.58 11.05
C SER A 18 5.95 -0.50 10.83
N ASN A 19 5.16 -0.56 11.90
CA ASN A 19 3.71 -0.41 11.77
C ASN A 19 3.30 1.00 11.32
N SER A 20 4.06 2.03 11.70
CA SER A 20 3.80 3.41 11.28
C SER A 20 4.05 3.62 9.80
N ASP A 21 5.16 3.10 9.27
CA ASP A 21 5.50 3.25 7.84
C ASP A 21 4.54 2.45 6.97
N LEU A 22 4.14 1.26 7.43
CA LEU A 22 3.13 0.46 6.77
C LEU A 22 1.76 1.17 6.75
N ASP A 23 1.33 1.78 7.86
CA ASP A 23 0.08 2.54 7.91
C ASP A 23 0.12 3.76 6.97
N ALA A 24 1.24 4.49 6.98
CA ALA A 24 1.45 5.62 6.08
C ALA A 24 1.38 5.20 4.61
N ALA A 25 2.04 4.10 4.25
CA ALA A 25 2.03 3.54 2.89
C ALA A 25 0.64 3.10 2.45
N ILE A 26 -0.09 2.36 3.30
CA ILE A 26 -1.47 1.93 3.02
C ILE A 26 -2.38 3.14 2.80
N ARG A 27 -2.28 4.16 3.66
CA ARG A 27 -3.08 5.38 3.53
C ARG A 27 -2.76 6.14 2.27
N GLN A 28 -1.49 6.24 1.90
CA GLN A 28 -1.08 6.97 0.70
C GLN A 28 -1.63 6.28 -0.56
N VAL A 29 -1.35 5.00 -0.73
CA VAL A 29 -1.81 4.23 -1.90
C VAL A 29 -3.34 4.15 -1.95
N GLY A 30 -3.99 3.96 -0.79
CA GLY A 30 -5.45 3.94 -0.70
C GLY A 30 -6.07 5.26 -1.14
N ARG A 31 -5.53 6.41 -0.71
CA ARG A 31 -5.99 7.73 -1.15
C ARG A 31 -5.81 7.93 -2.65
N ASP A 32 -4.66 7.55 -3.19
CA ASP A 32 -4.37 7.71 -4.62
C ASP A 32 -5.37 6.89 -5.47
N MET A 33 -5.72 5.68 -5.04
CA MET A 33 -6.73 4.87 -5.72
C MET A 33 -8.14 5.44 -5.59
N ILE A 34 -8.51 5.95 -4.41
CA ILE A 34 -9.80 6.62 -4.21
C ILE A 34 -9.90 7.85 -5.12
N TYR A 35 -8.83 8.65 -5.22
CA TYR A 35 -8.82 9.80 -6.13
C TYR A 35 -8.91 9.38 -7.59
N ASN A 36 -8.22 8.31 -7.98
CA ASN A 36 -8.33 7.79 -9.34
C ASN A 36 -9.75 7.30 -9.68
N TYR A 37 -10.44 6.68 -8.72
CA TYR A 37 -11.84 6.31 -8.86
C TYR A 37 -12.73 7.55 -9.02
N LEU A 38 -12.59 8.53 -8.12
CA LEU A 38 -13.44 9.72 -8.10
C LEU A 38 -13.22 10.64 -9.32
N LEU A 39 -11.97 10.80 -9.77
CA LEU A 39 -11.62 11.74 -10.84
C LEU A 39 -11.69 11.12 -12.23
N PHE A 40 -11.41 9.82 -12.35
CA PHE A 40 -11.23 9.14 -13.64
C PHE A 40 -12.12 7.91 -13.83
N GLY A 41 -12.99 7.59 -12.86
CA GLY A 41 -13.87 6.42 -12.92
C GLY A 41 -13.13 5.09 -12.95
N LYS A 42 -11.88 5.04 -12.47
CA LYS A 42 -11.09 3.81 -12.42
C LYS A 42 -11.52 2.91 -11.27
N ASP A 43 -11.84 1.66 -11.56
CA ASP A 43 -12.20 0.69 -10.54
C ASP A 43 -11.08 0.45 -9.52
N ILE A 44 -11.46 0.18 -8.27
CA ILE A 44 -10.52 -0.14 -7.19
C ILE A 44 -10.33 -1.65 -7.13
N VAL A 45 -9.19 -2.13 -7.64
CA VAL A 45 -8.85 -3.57 -7.66
C VAL A 45 -7.75 -3.88 -6.64
N TYR A 46 -7.92 -4.95 -5.85
CA TYR A 46 -6.95 -5.33 -4.81
C TYR A 46 -5.54 -5.61 -5.37
N ASP A 47 -5.44 -6.24 -6.53
CA ASP A 47 -4.13 -6.56 -7.12
C ASP A 47 -3.36 -5.29 -7.52
N GLU A 48 -4.07 -4.26 -7.99
CA GLU A 48 -3.47 -2.95 -8.27
C GLU A 48 -3.04 -2.25 -6.99
N PHE A 49 -3.84 -2.35 -5.92
CA PHE A 49 -3.45 -1.87 -4.59
C PHE A 49 -2.14 -2.51 -4.13
N ILE A 50 -2.02 -3.84 -4.20
CA ILE A 50 -0.79 -4.55 -3.81
C ILE A 50 0.40 -4.15 -4.68
N LYS A 51 0.20 -4.00 -5.99
CA LYS A 51 1.25 -3.55 -6.91
C LYS A 51 1.76 -2.15 -6.55
N ASN A 52 0.85 -1.20 -6.32
CA ASN A 52 1.19 0.17 -5.97
C ASN A 52 1.84 0.25 -4.58
N LEU A 53 1.36 -0.55 -3.63
CA LEU A 53 1.95 -0.66 -2.30
C LEU A 53 3.38 -1.19 -2.34
N LYS A 54 3.67 -2.22 -3.16
CA LYS A 54 5.05 -2.71 -3.37
C LYS A 54 5.97 -1.61 -3.91
N ILE A 55 5.50 -0.81 -4.85
CA ILE A 55 6.28 0.29 -5.43
C ILE A 55 6.58 1.33 -4.36
N TYR A 56 5.56 1.75 -3.61
CA TYR A 56 5.70 2.77 -2.58
C TYR A 56 6.66 2.34 -1.46
N LEU A 57 6.52 1.11 -0.97
CA LEU A 57 7.41 0.56 0.07
C LEU A 57 8.87 0.45 -0.39
N LYS A 58 9.11 0.06 -1.66
CA LYS A 58 10.46 0.06 -2.25
C LYS A 58 11.06 1.46 -2.36
N MET A 59 10.24 2.49 -2.53
CA MET A 59 10.72 3.87 -2.56
C MET A 59 11.15 4.33 -1.16
N ILE A 60 10.37 3.99 -0.12
CA ILE A 60 10.73 4.30 1.28
C ILE A 60 12.02 3.59 1.68
N ASP A 61 12.14 2.30 1.37
CA ASP A 61 13.31 1.47 1.72
C ASP A 61 14.62 1.98 1.07
N ARG A 62 14.53 2.65 -0.09
CA ARG A 62 15.71 3.26 -0.76
C ARG A 62 16.10 4.63 -0.22
N ILE A 63 15.22 5.26 0.57
CA ILE A 63 15.42 6.60 1.14
C ILE A 63 15.85 6.51 2.62
N SER A 64 15.65 5.33 3.24
CA SER A 64 16.03 5.02 4.63
C SER A 64 17.44 4.45 4.72
#